data_AF-A0A067CS94-F1
#
_entry.id   AF-A0A067CS94-F1
#
_cell.length_a   1.000
_cell.length_b   1.000
_cell.length_c   1.000
_cell.angle_alpha   90.00
_cell.angle_beta   90.00
_cell.angle_gamma   90.00
#
_symmetry.space_group_name_H-M   'P 1'
#
loop_
_entity.id
_entity.type
_entity.pdbx_description
1 polymer ?
#
loop_
_entity_poly.entity_id
_entity_poly.type
_entity_poly.pdbx_seq_one_letter_code
_entity_poly.pdbx_strand_id
1 'polypeptide(L)'
;MTRHLDSFVCPITHDVMVDPVVTVDGHSYERSAIEEWIRTSHETAPGGQVTSPATNLPLGSTQLIPNLALKRSIGEYRNKHNVLPGSPAGPLRSPSRLAVVVPPALALAPVDLPRTEALPQVGYDVYRANVTLAIYSQPSFNYRVSSAHGTALELPAGELFVVTKRLYSAMFGNTTGYVFLQLGTHNDVELRNCYVAEQAERPPHARLVERVPAIHEVAVYMADRPSPFYARPTTHSDSALVRHTMLRRDELVATDLRVADPVTNQTYLRLDNSFGWLPLRHLTRYECTTRRLLFRVPSPTHVYRNIRTVPESIAVATLPADYLLASTLHVYLNAFAYTRVVRDDVTGWCKLRLSDMLLQCPPRLAEQPPGRSIPVALLQGDHYFVLLNEIQDDGTITQAFHCDLPYAMVRQINNCITKGRHVTHAALGPKDEWYLSATRPDGSGAHCWASENVSEDFRNVMTVNSRVAFGPSDAFVLVDDHDVVYWSGVSYSLRLELRDVQRVHARRKHKGPFFMKHSHGVITHDFSDVVRQEVLEASPPRGHGQLVSVSCSEGRYVAIYDNWFATTDGVQTDVTDVLAAFYNRHLEVRNDRRRLIQRYQAIA
;
A
#
# COMPACT_ATOMS: atom_id res chain seq x y z
N MET A 1 29.09 -51.74 -11.81
CA MET A 1 28.09 -50.70 -11.51
C MET A 1 28.79 -49.35 -11.59
N THR A 2 28.62 -48.66 -12.70
CA THR A 2 29.17 -47.32 -12.95
C THR A 2 28.51 -46.36 -11.99
N ARG A 3 29.25 -45.84 -10.99
CA ARG A 3 28.74 -44.81 -10.09
C ARG A 3 28.61 -43.53 -10.90
N HIS A 4 27.40 -43.07 -11.15
CA HIS A 4 27.11 -41.70 -11.59
C HIS A 4 26.44 -40.98 -10.42
N LEU A 5 26.57 -39.65 -10.35
CA LEU A 5 25.86 -38.87 -9.33
C LEU A 5 24.37 -38.83 -9.67
N ASP A 6 23.48 -39.02 -8.69
CA ASP A 6 22.03 -39.00 -8.89
C ASP A 6 21.54 -37.69 -9.55
N SER A 7 22.23 -36.58 -9.28
CA SER A 7 21.98 -35.28 -9.89
C SER A 7 22.22 -35.22 -11.41
N PHE A 8 22.85 -36.24 -12.00
CA PHE A 8 23.11 -36.35 -13.44
C PHE A 8 22.09 -37.21 -14.17
N VAL A 9 21.23 -37.91 -13.43
CA VAL A 9 20.26 -38.86 -13.97
C VAL A 9 18.94 -38.14 -14.25
N CYS A 10 18.40 -38.32 -15.46
CA CYS A 10 17.11 -37.80 -15.83
C CYS A 10 16.00 -38.52 -15.05
N PRO A 11 15.07 -37.81 -14.39
CA PRO A 11 13.95 -38.44 -13.69
C PRO A 11 12.98 -39.24 -14.59
N ILE A 12 12.96 -38.99 -15.91
CA ILE A 12 12.09 -39.68 -16.87
C ILE A 12 12.77 -40.93 -17.44
N THR A 13 14.00 -40.78 -17.95
CA THR A 13 14.71 -41.89 -18.61
C THR A 13 15.46 -42.78 -17.63
N HIS A 14 15.65 -42.32 -16.39
CA HIS A 14 16.48 -42.94 -15.37
C HIS A 14 17.92 -43.22 -15.82
N ASP A 15 18.40 -42.48 -16.83
CA ASP A 15 19.77 -42.55 -17.34
C ASP A 15 20.45 -41.17 -17.32
N VAL A 16 21.78 -41.15 -17.43
CA VAL A 16 22.59 -39.92 -17.39
C VAL A 16 22.26 -39.01 -18.57
N MET A 17 21.84 -37.79 -18.25
CA MET A 17 21.45 -36.78 -19.24
C MET A 17 22.60 -36.47 -20.21
N VAL A 18 22.30 -36.46 -21.51
CA VAL A 18 23.18 -36.06 -22.60
C VAL A 18 22.91 -34.60 -22.98
N ASP A 19 21.63 -34.21 -23.02
CA ASP A 19 21.21 -32.83 -23.26
C ASP A 19 20.24 -32.34 -22.16
N PRO A 20 20.76 -31.99 -20.97
CA PRO A 20 19.92 -31.58 -19.85
C PRO A 20 19.25 -30.23 -20.12
N VAL A 21 17.93 -30.18 -19.92
CA VAL A 21 17.09 -28.98 -20.00
C VAL A 21 16.31 -28.79 -18.71
N VAL A 22 16.02 -27.55 -18.35
CA VAL A 22 15.27 -27.18 -17.14
C VAL A 22 13.90 -26.65 -17.51
N THR A 23 12.89 -27.13 -16.80
CA THR A 23 11.50 -26.64 -16.83
C THR A 23 11.30 -25.54 -15.78
N VAL A 24 10.17 -24.82 -15.84
CA VAL A 24 9.89 -23.66 -14.96
C VAL A 24 9.81 -23.96 -13.47
N ASP A 25 9.66 -25.23 -13.10
CA ASP A 25 9.70 -25.73 -11.73
C ASP A 25 11.13 -26.01 -11.22
N GLY A 26 12.16 -25.77 -12.05
CA GLY A 26 13.57 -25.85 -11.67
C GLY A 26 14.22 -27.23 -11.78
N HIS A 27 13.49 -28.26 -12.20
CA HIS A 27 14.03 -29.62 -12.39
C HIS A 27 14.69 -29.79 -13.76
N SER A 28 15.73 -30.62 -13.82
CA SER A 28 16.45 -30.94 -15.07
C SER A 28 16.03 -32.30 -15.62
N TYR A 29 15.82 -32.37 -16.93
CA TYR A 29 15.44 -33.57 -17.67
C TYR A 29 16.28 -33.73 -18.93
N GLU A 30 16.34 -34.93 -19.48
CA GLU A 30 16.81 -35.14 -20.84
C GLU A 30 15.84 -34.49 -21.83
N ARG A 31 16.35 -33.66 -22.75
CA ARG A 31 15.53 -32.89 -23.70
C ARG A 31 14.49 -33.75 -24.43
N SER A 32 14.94 -34.82 -25.07
CA SER A 32 14.06 -35.67 -25.87
C SER A 32 12.94 -36.30 -25.04
N ALA A 33 13.21 -36.64 -23.78
CA ALA A 33 12.26 -37.28 -22.90
C ALA A 33 11.21 -36.32 -22.36
N ILE A 34 11.59 -35.09 -21.99
CA ILE A 34 10.62 -34.09 -21.51
C ILE A 34 9.78 -33.50 -22.64
N GLU A 35 10.35 -33.33 -23.84
CA GLU A 35 9.58 -32.90 -25.02
C GLU A 35 8.49 -33.93 -25.38
N GLU A 36 8.83 -35.22 -25.30
CA GLU A 36 7.89 -36.32 -25.53
C GLU A 36 6.83 -36.44 -24.42
N TRP A 37 7.22 -36.21 -23.16
CA TRP A 37 6.29 -36.16 -22.03
C TRP A 37 5.27 -35.04 -22.16
N ILE A 38 5.71 -33.83 -22.52
CA ILE A 38 4.84 -32.66 -22.76
C ILE A 38 3.84 -32.98 -23.89
N ARG A 39 4.33 -33.54 -25.00
CA ARG A 39 3.50 -33.90 -26.16
C ARG A 39 2.43 -34.94 -25.79
N THR A 40 2.82 -36.03 -25.13
CA THR A 40 1.91 -37.11 -24.72
C THR A 40 0.90 -36.65 -23.65
N SER A 41 1.32 -35.77 -22.73
CA SER A 41 0.45 -35.21 -21.70
C SER A 41 -0.64 -34.31 -22.29
N HIS A 42 -0.31 -33.52 -23.32
CA HIS A 42 -1.31 -32.72 -24.04
C HIS A 42 -2.36 -33.59 -24.76
N GLU A 43 -1.98 -34.78 -25.23
CA GLU A 43 -2.86 -35.70 -25.97
C GLU A 43 -3.75 -36.56 -25.04
N THR A 44 -3.30 -36.86 -23.82
CA THR A 44 -3.91 -37.89 -22.95
C THR A 44 -4.53 -37.34 -21.65
N ALA A 45 -4.18 -36.13 -21.21
CA ALA A 45 -4.68 -35.55 -19.96
C ALA A 45 -6.02 -34.79 -20.14
N PRO A 46 -7.00 -34.91 -19.22
CA PRO A 46 -8.22 -34.12 -19.26
C PRO A 46 -7.92 -32.61 -19.23
N GLY A 47 -8.30 -31.89 -20.28
CA GLY A 47 -8.04 -30.44 -20.39
C GLY A 47 -6.62 -30.07 -20.88
N GLY A 48 -5.82 -31.03 -21.35
CA GLY A 48 -4.50 -30.78 -21.95
C GLY A 48 -3.44 -30.25 -20.97
N GLN A 49 -3.66 -30.45 -19.66
CA GLN A 49 -2.78 -29.97 -18.59
C GLN A 49 -1.50 -30.81 -18.50
N VAL A 50 -0.35 -30.15 -18.59
CA VAL A 50 0.97 -30.78 -18.50
C VAL A 50 1.49 -30.70 -17.08
N THR A 51 1.97 -31.82 -16.54
CA THR A 51 2.55 -31.91 -15.20
C THR A 51 4.05 -32.21 -15.26
N SER A 52 4.76 -31.81 -14.21
CA SER A 52 6.19 -32.06 -14.02
C SER A 52 6.42 -33.54 -13.69
N PRO A 53 7.26 -34.28 -14.43
CA PRO A 53 7.54 -35.69 -14.13
C PRO A 53 8.22 -35.93 -12.78
N ALA A 54 8.90 -34.93 -12.21
CA ALA A 54 9.60 -35.08 -10.93
C ALA A 54 8.71 -34.78 -9.73
N THR A 55 7.68 -33.95 -9.90
CA THR A 55 6.83 -33.47 -8.78
C THR A 55 5.35 -33.80 -8.93
N ASN A 56 4.92 -34.26 -10.11
CA ASN A 56 3.52 -34.47 -10.51
C ASN A 56 2.62 -33.23 -10.38
N LEU A 57 3.20 -32.03 -10.26
CA LEU A 57 2.46 -30.77 -10.20
C LEU A 57 2.29 -30.14 -11.59
N PRO A 58 1.23 -29.34 -11.83
CA PRO A 58 1.05 -28.64 -13.11
C PRO A 58 2.21 -27.70 -13.44
N LEU A 59 2.74 -27.81 -14.65
CA LEU A 59 3.75 -26.88 -15.16
C LEU A 59 3.08 -25.60 -15.65
N GLY A 60 3.47 -24.46 -15.07
CA GLY A 60 2.96 -23.14 -15.47
C GLY A 60 3.41 -22.67 -16.86
N SER A 61 4.38 -23.36 -17.47
CA SER A 61 4.84 -23.16 -18.85
C SER A 61 5.59 -24.40 -19.34
N THR A 62 5.51 -24.68 -20.64
CA THR A 62 6.22 -25.76 -21.32
C THR A 62 7.55 -25.32 -21.94
N GLN A 63 8.02 -24.10 -21.64
CA GLN A 63 9.33 -23.63 -22.11
C GLN A 63 10.48 -24.41 -21.45
N LEU A 64 11.41 -24.88 -22.29
CA LEU A 64 12.59 -25.64 -21.87
C LEU A 64 13.85 -24.79 -22.02
N ILE A 65 14.56 -24.57 -20.91
CA ILE A 65 15.78 -23.78 -20.88
C ILE A 65 16.99 -24.74 -20.85
N PRO A 66 17.96 -24.65 -21.78
CA PRO A 66 19.14 -25.53 -21.75
C PRO A 66 19.96 -25.38 -20.46
N ASN A 67 20.24 -26.48 -19.75
CA ASN A 67 21.09 -26.47 -18.57
C ASN A 67 22.55 -26.73 -18.94
N LEU A 68 23.19 -25.71 -19.52
CA LEU A 68 24.56 -25.80 -20.02
C LEU A 68 25.59 -26.08 -18.92
N ALA A 69 25.31 -25.67 -17.67
CA ALA A 69 26.15 -25.97 -16.52
C ALA A 69 26.16 -27.47 -16.22
N LEU A 70 24.98 -28.09 -16.11
CA LEU A 70 24.84 -29.52 -15.86
C LEU A 70 25.43 -30.36 -17.01
N LYS A 71 25.21 -29.94 -18.26
CA LYS A 71 25.79 -30.58 -19.45
C LYS A 71 27.32 -30.61 -19.41
N ARG A 72 27.95 -29.49 -18.99
CA ARG A 72 29.40 -29.40 -18.82
C ARG A 72 29.89 -30.28 -17.66
N SER A 73 29.21 -30.26 -16.52
CA SER A 73 29.55 -31.10 -15.36
C SER A 73 29.48 -32.60 -15.66
N ILE A 74 28.46 -33.05 -16.41
CA ILE A 74 28.35 -34.45 -16.87
C ILE A 74 29.50 -34.81 -17.82
N GLY A 75 29.86 -33.90 -18.74
CA GLY A 75 30.99 -34.07 -19.66
C GLY A 75 32.34 -34.19 -18.94
N GLU A 76 32.60 -33.33 -17.97
CA GLU A 76 33.81 -33.39 -17.14
C GLU A 76 33.85 -34.68 -16.30
N TYR A 77 32.72 -35.11 -15.75
CA TYR A 77 32.61 -36.36 -15.01
C TYR A 77 32.92 -37.57 -15.89
N ARG A 78 32.34 -37.64 -17.10
CA ARG A 78 32.63 -38.70 -18.07
C ARG A 78 34.11 -38.72 -18.43
N ASN A 79 34.72 -37.57 -18.72
CA ASN A 79 36.14 -37.49 -19.08
C ASN A 79 37.09 -37.93 -17.96
N LYS A 80 36.77 -37.65 -16.69
CA LYS A 80 37.56 -38.09 -15.54
C LYS A 80 37.40 -39.59 -15.22
N HIS A 81 36.28 -40.20 -15.59
CA HIS A 81 35.96 -41.59 -15.26
C HIS A 81 36.07 -42.57 -16.44
N ASN A 82 36.36 -42.12 -17.66
CA ASN A 82 36.57 -42.99 -18.84
C ASN A 82 38.04 -43.40 -19.08
N VAL A 83 38.93 -43.29 -18.08
CA VAL A 83 40.30 -43.82 -18.18
C VAL A 83 40.26 -45.34 -17.93
N LEU A 84 40.29 -46.15 -18.99
CA LEU A 84 40.56 -47.58 -18.89
C LEU A 84 42.06 -47.82 -18.56
N PRO A 85 42.39 -48.77 -17.67
CA PRO A 85 43.78 -49.10 -17.32
C PRO A 85 44.33 -50.18 -18.26
N GLY A 86 45.47 -49.92 -18.90
CA GLY A 86 46.06 -50.87 -19.86
C GLY A 86 47.48 -50.56 -20.33
N SER A 87 48.45 -50.65 -19.41
CA SER A 87 49.80 -51.22 -19.62
C SER A 87 50.82 -50.52 -20.56
N PRO A 88 52.14 -50.85 -20.50
CA PRO A 88 53.14 -49.94 -19.94
C PRO A 88 54.46 -49.80 -20.75
N ALA A 89 55.38 -48.99 -20.18
CA ALA A 89 56.85 -49.14 -20.18
C ALA A 89 57.69 -48.94 -21.47
N GLY A 90 58.25 -47.72 -21.59
CA GLY A 90 59.67 -47.36 -21.85
C GLY A 90 60.46 -47.93 -23.05
N PRO A 91 61.77 -47.60 -23.21
CA PRO A 91 62.49 -46.38 -22.82
C PRO A 91 63.42 -45.81 -23.92
N LEU A 92 63.88 -44.57 -23.68
CA LEU A 92 65.17 -43.93 -24.03
C LEU A 92 65.99 -44.44 -25.23
N ARG A 93 66.30 -43.51 -26.16
CA ARG A 93 67.63 -43.38 -26.78
C ARG A 93 67.80 -42.05 -27.54
N SER A 94 68.81 -41.28 -27.14
CA SER A 94 69.60 -40.36 -28.00
C SER A 94 71.01 -40.98 -28.13
N PRO A 95 71.96 -40.49 -28.96
CA PRO A 95 71.99 -39.29 -29.82
C PRO A 95 72.32 -39.63 -31.31
N SER A 96 72.21 -38.74 -32.30
CA SER A 96 73.25 -37.75 -32.65
C SER A 96 72.90 -36.99 -33.95
N ARG A 97 73.18 -35.68 -33.90
CA ARG A 97 73.55 -34.72 -34.96
C ARG A 97 73.27 -35.06 -36.43
N LEU A 98 72.51 -34.18 -37.08
CA LEU A 98 72.98 -33.42 -38.24
C LEU A 98 72.43 -31.99 -38.15
N ALA A 99 73.28 -31.03 -38.46
CA ALA A 99 72.99 -29.59 -38.46
C ALA A 99 71.94 -29.22 -39.52
N VAL A 100 71.33 -28.04 -39.38
CA VAL A 100 71.32 -26.95 -40.38
C VAL A 100 70.16 -25.97 -40.08
N VAL A 101 70.56 -24.70 -40.00
CA VAL A 101 69.79 -23.45 -40.22
C VAL A 101 68.82 -22.99 -39.13
N VAL A 102 69.24 -21.90 -38.49
CA VAL A 102 68.40 -20.89 -37.83
C VAL A 102 67.56 -20.17 -38.89
N PRO A 103 66.22 -20.13 -38.79
CA PRO A 103 65.44 -19.09 -39.45
C PRO A 103 65.32 -17.87 -38.53
N PRO A 104 65.37 -16.65 -39.08
CA PRO A 104 65.17 -15.42 -38.33
C PRO A 104 63.70 -15.26 -37.93
N ALA A 105 63.48 -14.66 -36.76
CA ALA A 105 62.26 -14.01 -36.30
C ALA A 105 60.94 -14.44 -36.99
N LEU A 106 60.34 -15.52 -36.49
CA LEU A 106 58.91 -15.78 -36.72
C LEU A 106 58.12 -14.68 -36.02
N ALA A 107 57.51 -13.81 -36.83
CA ALA A 107 56.40 -12.98 -36.41
C ALA A 107 55.38 -13.86 -35.67
N LEU A 108 55.05 -13.49 -34.44
CA LEU A 108 54.00 -14.13 -33.64
C LEU A 108 52.72 -14.18 -34.47
N ALA A 109 52.29 -15.38 -34.87
CA ALA A 109 50.95 -15.59 -35.39
C ALA A 109 49.93 -15.09 -34.34
N PRO A 110 48.80 -14.48 -34.76
CA PRO A 110 47.79 -14.01 -33.82
C PRO A 110 47.30 -15.20 -32.97
N VAL A 111 47.42 -15.05 -31.65
CA VAL A 111 46.87 -16.03 -30.70
C VAL A 111 45.35 -15.94 -30.79
N ASP A 112 44.72 -16.91 -31.45
CA ASP A 112 43.28 -17.10 -31.38
C ASP A 112 42.91 -17.64 -29.99
N LEU A 113 42.57 -16.72 -29.08
CA LEU A 113 42.03 -17.08 -27.77
C LEU A 113 40.70 -17.84 -27.95
N PRO A 114 40.55 -19.06 -27.38
CA PRO A 114 39.33 -19.84 -27.54
C PRO A 114 38.15 -19.17 -26.82
N ARG A 115 36.99 -19.14 -27.49
CA ARG A 115 35.75 -18.61 -26.91
C ARG A 115 35.05 -19.68 -26.09
N THR A 116 35.34 -19.71 -24.80
CA THR A 116 34.81 -20.71 -23.87
C THR A 116 33.53 -20.23 -23.16
N GLU A 117 33.28 -18.92 -23.17
CA GLU A 117 32.17 -18.28 -22.46
C GLU A 117 31.07 -17.81 -23.40
N ALA A 118 29.82 -17.93 -22.95
CA ALA A 118 28.65 -17.37 -23.62
C ALA A 118 28.60 -15.85 -23.36
N LEU A 119 29.00 -15.06 -24.36
CA LEU A 119 28.98 -13.60 -24.35
C LEU A 119 28.18 -13.08 -25.55
N PRO A 120 27.50 -11.92 -25.44
CA PRO A 120 27.62 -10.94 -24.36
C PRO A 120 26.84 -11.31 -23.09
N GLN A 121 27.41 -10.95 -21.93
CA GLN A 121 26.70 -10.95 -20.65
C GLN A 121 26.32 -9.50 -20.31
N VAL A 122 25.05 -9.27 -19.98
CA VAL A 122 24.54 -7.97 -19.55
C VAL A 122 24.17 -8.08 -18.07
N GLY A 123 24.58 -7.11 -17.27
CA GLY A 123 24.41 -7.14 -15.82
C GLY A 123 24.79 -5.81 -15.19
N TYR A 124 24.80 -5.74 -13.87
CA TYR A 124 25.36 -4.61 -13.12
C TYR A 124 26.39 -5.17 -12.16
N ASP A 125 27.65 -5.11 -12.56
CA ASP A 125 28.77 -5.73 -11.84
C ASP A 125 29.82 -4.72 -11.46
N VAL A 126 30.49 -4.95 -10.34
CA VAL A 126 31.62 -4.13 -9.90
C VAL A 126 32.91 -4.90 -10.12
N TYR A 127 33.90 -4.25 -10.71
CA TYR A 127 35.23 -4.79 -10.94
C TYR A 127 36.28 -3.92 -10.26
N ARG A 128 37.40 -4.54 -9.91
CA ARG A 128 38.60 -3.89 -9.40
C ARG A 128 39.70 -3.93 -10.45
N ALA A 129 40.36 -2.81 -10.68
CA ALA A 129 41.54 -2.73 -11.55
C ALA A 129 42.76 -3.31 -10.81
N ASN A 130 43.39 -4.36 -11.35
CA ASN A 130 44.63 -4.92 -10.78
C ASN A 130 45.88 -4.14 -11.21
N VAL A 131 45.78 -3.48 -12.36
CA VAL A 131 46.80 -2.59 -12.92
C VAL A 131 46.10 -1.34 -13.46
N THR A 132 46.86 -0.32 -13.82
CA THR A 132 46.31 0.84 -14.53
C THR A 132 45.78 0.39 -15.90
N LEU A 133 44.50 0.64 -16.15
CA LEU A 133 43.81 0.18 -17.35
C LEU A 133 43.72 1.32 -18.38
N ALA A 134 44.07 1.03 -19.62
CA ALA A 134 43.73 1.92 -20.73
C ALA A 134 42.22 1.87 -21.01
N ILE A 135 41.64 3.04 -21.32
CA ILE A 135 40.23 3.18 -21.70
C ILE A 135 40.10 3.16 -23.23
N TYR A 136 39.08 2.46 -23.74
CA TYR A 136 38.81 2.31 -25.18
C TYR A 136 37.40 2.77 -25.54
N SER A 137 37.20 3.37 -26.71
CA SER A 137 35.86 3.79 -27.19
C SER A 137 35.07 2.65 -27.83
N GLN A 138 35.76 1.57 -28.17
CA GLN A 138 35.21 0.34 -28.75
C GLN A 138 35.87 -0.87 -28.05
N PRO A 139 35.28 -2.08 -28.10
CA PRO A 139 35.87 -3.28 -27.53
C PRO A 139 37.05 -3.78 -28.40
N SER A 140 38.12 -2.99 -28.47
CA SER A 140 39.31 -3.26 -29.29
C SER A 140 40.50 -2.43 -28.81
N PHE A 141 41.68 -3.02 -28.84
CA PHE A 141 42.94 -2.38 -28.42
C PHE A 141 43.35 -1.18 -29.30
N ASN A 142 42.76 -1.03 -30.48
CA ASN A 142 43.11 0.02 -31.44
C ASN A 142 42.41 1.37 -31.18
N TYR A 143 41.38 1.41 -30.34
CA TYR A 143 40.53 2.58 -30.16
C TYR A 143 40.71 3.20 -28.76
N ARG A 144 41.95 3.50 -28.38
CA ARG A 144 42.25 4.14 -27.09
C ARG A 144 41.66 5.55 -27.01
N VAL A 145 41.09 5.88 -25.86
CA VAL A 145 40.55 7.20 -25.57
C VAL A 145 41.65 8.09 -25.00
N SER A 146 41.66 9.35 -25.42
CA SER A 146 42.49 10.40 -24.80
C SER A 146 41.59 11.41 -24.08
N SER A 147 42.08 11.97 -22.98
CA SER A 147 41.45 13.04 -22.24
C SER A 147 41.33 14.31 -23.08
N ALA A 148 40.55 15.29 -22.61
CA ALA A 148 40.43 16.61 -23.24
C ALA A 148 41.77 17.35 -23.39
N HIS A 149 42.79 16.98 -22.61
CA HIS A 149 44.12 17.55 -22.63
C HIS A 149 45.11 16.76 -23.52
N GLY A 150 44.62 15.75 -24.27
CA GLY A 150 45.43 14.96 -25.19
C GLY A 150 46.30 13.89 -24.52
N THR A 151 46.16 13.66 -23.21
CA THR A 151 46.79 12.55 -22.50
C THR A 151 45.95 11.28 -22.63
N ALA A 152 46.56 10.10 -22.64
CA ALA A 152 45.80 8.84 -22.65
C ALA A 152 44.88 8.77 -21.41
N LEU A 153 43.60 8.46 -21.62
CA LEU A 153 42.66 8.28 -20.52
C LEU A 153 42.88 6.88 -19.91
N GLU A 154 43.15 6.86 -18.61
CA GLU A 154 43.47 5.64 -17.88
C GLU A 154 42.66 5.54 -16.59
N LEU A 155 42.28 4.32 -16.21
CA LEU A 155 41.73 4.02 -14.89
C LEU A 155 42.85 3.52 -13.97
N PRO A 156 43.19 4.21 -12.87
CA PRO A 156 44.29 3.82 -12.00
C PRO A 156 44.13 2.42 -11.40
N ALA A 157 45.27 1.77 -11.13
CA ALA A 157 45.30 0.50 -10.41
C ALA A 157 44.64 0.64 -9.02
N GLY A 158 43.84 -0.37 -8.65
CA GLY A 158 43.14 -0.43 -7.37
C GLY A 158 41.74 0.18 -7.37
N GLU A 159 41.36 0.93 -8.40
CA GLU A 159 40.03 1.54 -8.49
C GLU A 159 38.93 0.50 -8.73
N LEU A 160 37.77 0.74 -8.09
CA LEU A 160 36.54 0.01 -8.37
C LEU A 160 35.68 0.74 -9.41
N PHE A 161 35.11 0.01 -10.34
CA PHE A 161 34.29 0.57 -11.42
C PHE A 161 33.11 -0.32 -11.79
N VAL A 162 32.07 0.29 -12.34
CA VAL A 162 30.82 -0.39 -12.69
C VAL A 162 30.84 -0.84 -14.15
N VAL A 163 30.54 -2.11 -14.38
CA VAL A 163 30.45 -2.75 -15.70
C VAL A 163 29.01 -3.14 -15.97
N THR A 164 28.50 -2.80 -17.16
CA THR A 164 27.15 -3.15 -17.58
C THR A 164 27.07 -4.27 -18.60
N LYS A 165 28.20 -4.55 -19.27
CA LYS A 165 28.26 -5.59 -20.30
C LYS A 165 29.65 -6.17 -20.41
N ARG A 166 29.76 -7.48 -20.54
CA ARG A 166 31.00 -8.22 -20.85
C ARG A 166 30.84 -8.84 -22.23
N LEU A 167 31.80 -8.66 -23.13
CA LEU A 167 31.68 -9.10 -24.53
C LEU A 167 33.04 -9.38 -25.19
N TYR A 168 33.02 -10.14 -26.29
CA TYR A 168 34.23 -10.36 -27.09
C TYR A 168 34.56 -9.14 -27.94
N SER A 169 35.85 -8.86 -28.10
CA SER A 169 36.35 -7.85 -29.02
C SER A 169 35.88 -8.14 -30.43
N ALA A 170 35.35 -7.12 -31.11
CA ALA A 170 34.86 -7.21 -32.47
C ALA A 170 35.58 -6.16 -33.33
N MET A 171 36.36 -6.63 -34.30
CA MET A 171 37.11 -5.81 -35.24
C MET A 171 36.62 -6.12 -36.66
N PHE A 172 35.99 -5.14 -37.33
CA PHE A 172 35.55 -5.27 -38.74
C PHE A 172 34.75 -6.57 -39.04
N GLY A 173 33.90 -7.01 -38.12
CA GLY A 173 33.12 -8.24 -38.26
C GLY A 173 33.82 -9.52 -37.79
N ASN A 174 35.14 -9.48 -37.54
CA ASN A 174 35.91 -10.58 -36.96
C ASN A 174 36.09 -10.38 -35.46
N THR A 175 35.57 -11.33 -34.69
CA THR A 175 35.61 -11.28 -33.23
C THR A 175 36.89 -11.98 -32.74
N THR A 176 37.77 -11.26 -32.05
CA THR A 176 38.99 -11.84 -31.44
C THR A 176 38.62 -12.34 -30.05
N GLY A 177 39.09 -13.51 -29.59
CA GLY A 177 38.70 -14.09 -28.29
C GLY A 177 39.04 -13.27 -27.03
N TYR A 178 39.53 -12.04 -27.19
CA TYR A 178 39.69 -11.07 -26.12
C TYR A 178 38.36 -10.62 -25.54
N VAL A 179 38.27 -10.54 -24.21
CA VAL A 179 37.09 -10.05 -23.52
C VAL A 179 37.28 -8.59 -23.10
N PHE A 180 36.26 -7.78 -23.39
CA PHE A 180 36.16 -6.38 -23.01
C PHE A 180 34.93 -6.17 -22.12
N LEU A 181 35.07 -5.24 -21.19
CA LEU A 181 34.06 -4.83 -20.23
C LEU A 181 33.57 -3.43 -20.59
N GLN A 182 32.30 -3.30 -20.94
CA GLN A 182 31.64 -2.02 -21.16
C GLN A 182 31.35 -1.37 -19.81
N LEU A 183 31.91 -0.19 -19.62
CA LEU A 183 31.70 0.64 -18.45
C LEU A 183 30.28 1.24 -18.49
N GLY A 184 29.58 1.16 -17.36
CA GLY A 184 28.21 1.66 -17.25
C GLY A 184 28.09 3.16 -17.50
N THR A 185 26.91 3.58 -17.99
CA THR A 185 26.54 4.98 -18.25
C THR A 185 26.57 5.88 -17.01
N HIS A 186 26.66 5.29 -15.82
CA HIS A 186 26.60 6.00 -14.55
C HIS A 186 27.96 6.14 -13.86
N ASN A 187 29.04 5.62 -14.46
CA ASN A 187 30.40 5.97 -14.04
C ASN A 187 30.68 7.48 -14.29
N ASP A 188 31.89 7.90 -13.92
CA ASP A 188 32.46 9.21 -14.26
C ASP A 188 32.21 9.57 -15.71
N VAL A 189 31.98 10.85 -15.99
CA VAL A 189 31.55 11.34 -17.32
C VAL A 189 32.47 10.82 -18.43
N GLU A 190 33.77 10.81 -18.20
CA GLU A 190 34.79 10.37 -19.16
C GLU A 190 34.81 8.85 -19.40
N LEU A 191 34.28 8.06 -18.46
CA LEU A 191 34.27 6.59 -18.52
C LEU A 191 32.98 6.03 -19.13
N ARG A 192 31.94 6.85 -19.30
CA ARG A 192 30.61 6.37 -19.73
C ARG A 192 30.67 5.71 -21.09
N ASN A 193 30.09 4.50 -21.20
CA ASN A 193 30.02 3.71 -22.43
C ASN A 193 31.39 3.39 -23.06
N CYS A 194 32.49 3.60 -22.34
CA CYS A 194 33.81 3.16 -22.76
C CYS A 194 34.03 1.70 -22.39
N TYR A 195 35.18 1.16 -22.78
CA TYR A 195 35.55 -0.23 -22.58
C TYR A 195 36.92 -0.35 -21.90
N VAL A 196 37.08 -1.40 -21.11
CA VAL A 196 38.39 -1.86 -20.61
C VAL A 196 38.60 -3.32 -20.99
N ALA A 197 39.85 -3.73 -21.20
CA ALA A 197 40.18 -5.12 -21.46
C ALA A 197 40.21 -5.90 -20.14
N GLU A 198 39.65 -7.11 -20.15
CA GLU A 198 39.69 -7.98 -18.96
C GLU A 198 41.05 -8.68 -18.80
N GLN A 199 41.74 -8.90 -19.93
CA GLN A 199 43.04 -9.56 -20.00
C GLN A 199 44.05 -8.76 -20.84
N ALA A 200 45.33 -8.97 -20.58
CA ALA A 200 46.41 -8.33 -21.31
C ALA A 200 46.43 -8.76 -22.79
N GLU A 201 46.74 -7.81 -23.68
CA GLU A 201 46.86 -8.05 -25.12
C GLU A 201 47.97 -9.06 -25.46
N ARG A 202 49.07 -9.04 -24.70
CA ARG A 202 50.22 -9.92 -24.94
C ARG A 202 50.20 -11.15 -24.02
N PRO A 203 50.71 -12.31 -24.48
CA PRO A 203 50.95 -13.48 -23.63
C PRO A 203 51.77 -13.09 -22.38
N PRO A 204 51.43 -13.61 -21.19
CA PRO A 204 50.53 -14.73 -20.93
C PRO A 204 49.04 -14.35 -20.77
N HIS A 205 48.60 -13.21 -21.30
CA HIS A 205 47.20 -12.73 -21.18
C HIS A 205 46.74 -12.62 -19.73
N ALA A 206 47.59 -12.05 -18.89
CA ALA A 206 47.32 -11.87 -17.46
C ALA A 206 45.99 -11.13 -17.25
N ARG A 207 45.24 -11.57 -16.24
CA ARG A 207 43.97 -10.96 -15.85
C ARG A 207 44.22 -9.55 -15.29
N LEU A 208 43.70 -8.53 -15.97
CA LEU A 208 43.90 -7.11 -15.64
C LEU A 208 42.91 -6.61 -14.58
N VAL A 209 41.79 -7.31 -14.41
CA VAL A 209 40.67 -6.90 -13.56
C VAL A 209 40.09 -8.09 -12.81
N GLU A 210 39.50 -7.83 -11.65
CA GLU A 210 38.84 -8.85 -10.84
C GLU A 210 37.39 -8.44 -10.56
N ARG A 211 36.44 -9.37 -10.73
CA ARG A 211 35.04 -9.13 -10.37
C ARG A 211 34.91 -9.16 -8.86
N VAL A 212 34.34 -8.10 -8.29
CA VAL A 212 34.16 -7.97 -6.85
C VAL A 212 32.81 -8.55 -6.45
N PRO A 213 32.75 -9.42 -5.42
CA PRO A 213 31.47 -9.92 -4.89
C PRO A 213 30.58 -8.77 -4.41
N ALA A 214 29.31 -8.80 -4.84
CA ALA A 214 28.31 -7.83 -4.43
C ALA A 214 27.17 -8.52 -3.66
N ILE A 215 26.74 -7.92 -2.56
CA ILE A 215 25.62 -8.39 -1.75
C ILE A 215 24.39 -7.55 -2.11
N HIS A 216 23.37 -8.20 -2.66
CA HIS A 216 22.09 -7.57 -2.99
C HIS A 216 21.18 -7.59 -1.75
N GLU A 217 21.04 -6.44 -1.11
CA GLU A 217 20.25 -6.30 0.11
C GLU A 217 19.66 -4.89 0.19
N VAL A 218 18.34 -4.80 0.36
CA VAL A 218 17.69 -3.52 0.65
C VAL A 218 17.84 -3.23 2.14
N ALA A 219 18.56 -2.16 2.46
CA ALA A 219 18.81 -1.72 3.83
C ALA A 219 18.75 -0.19 3.94
N VAL A 220 18.51 0.31 5.14
CA VAL A 220 18.45 1.75 5.44
C VAL A 220 19.61 2.12 6.35
N TYR A 221 20.18 3.29 6.10
CA TYR A 221 21.30 3.84 6.85
C TYR A 221 21.02 5.29 7.22
N MET A 222 21.61 5.73 8.31
CA MET A 222 21.65 7.13 8.73
C MET A 222 23.07 7.66 8.57
N ALA A 223 23.21 8.89 8.09
CA ALA A 223 24.51 9.53 7.97
C ALA A 223 25.04 10.06 9.30
N ASP A 224 26.21 9.58 9.70
CA ASP A 224 26.90 10.07 10.91
C ASP A 224 27.62 11.40 10.66
N ARG A 225 27.90 11.70 9.39
CA ARG A 225 28.59 12.90 8.93
C ARG A 225 28.17 13.23 7.50
N PRO A 226 28.36 14.49 7.04
CA PRO A 226 28.10 14.85 5.67
C PRO A 226 28.92 13.98 4.69
N SER A 227 28.28 13.41 3.68
CA SER A 227 28.94 12.54 2.70
C SER A 227 28.50 12.87 1.27
N PRO A 228 29.43 13.15 0.34
CA PRO A 228 29.09 13.26 -1.07
C PRO A 228 28.68 11.90 -1.64
N PHE A 229 27.88 11.93 -2.70
CA PHE A 229 27.54 10.77 -3.50
C PHE A 229 28.57 10.61 -4.61
N TYR A 230 28.92 9.38 -4.96
CA TYR A 230 29.90 9.08 -6.01
C TYR A 230 29.25 8.35 -7.18
N ALA A 231 29.80 8.54 -8.39
CA ALA A 231 29.36 7.87 -9.61
C ALA A 231 29.63 6.34 -9.58
N ARG A 232 30.64 5.93 -8.80
CA ARG A 232 31.09 4.55 -8.65
C ARG A 232 31.60 4.30 -7.22
N PRO A 233 31.94 3.06 -6.83
CA PRO A 233 32.45 2.75 -5.49
C PRO A 233 33.84 3.36 -5.23
N THR A 234 33.88 4.62 -4.83
CA THR A 234 35.14 5.35 -4.59
C THR A 234 34.95 6.46 -3.57
N THR A 235 36.05 7.08 -3.15
CA THR A 235 36.04 8.36 -2.42
C THR A 235 36.91 9.44 -3.07
N HIS A 236 37.27 9.28 -4.35
CA HIS A 236 37.95 10.32 -5.11
C HIS A 236 37.01 11.51 -5.37
N SER A 237 37.48 12.72 -5.09
CA SER A 237 36.73 13.97 -5.26
C SER A 237 36.21 14.15 -6.69
N ASP A 238 36.99 13.70 -7.67
CA ASP A 238 36.69 13.87 -9.10
C ASP A 238 35.49 13.02 -9.54
N SER A 239 35.17 11.98 -8.77
CA SER A 239 34.01 11.10 -8.97
C SER A 239 32.78 11.51 -8.17
N ALA A 240 32.83 12.62 -7.44
CA ALA A 240 31.70 13.12 -6.66
C ALA A 240 30.62 13.74 -7.57
N LEU A 241 29.37 13.39 -7.32
CA LEU A 241 28.22 13.90 -8.06
C LEU A 241 27.87 15.32 -7.59
N VAL A 242 27.96 16.29 -8.51
CA VAL A 242 27.84 17.74 -8.22
C VAL A 242 26.38 18.22 -8.09
N ARG A 243 25.39 17.49 -8.62
CA ARG A 243 23.99 17.94 -8.58
C ARG A 243 23.40 17.82 -7.17
N HIS A 244 23.32 18.97 -6.49
CA HIS A 244 22.63 19.30 -5.24
C HIS A 244 22.72 18.26 -4.10
N THR A 245 23.63 18.60 -3.18
CA THR A 245 23.70 18.20 -1.76
C THR A 245 24.20 16.78 -1.49
N MET A 246 25.40 16.74 -0.91
CA MET A 246 25.84 15.66 -0.03
C MET A 246 24.71 15.21 0.91
N LEU A 247 24.70 13.92 1.24
CA LEU A 247 23.90 13.40 2.33
C LEU A 247 24.29 14.13 3.60
N ARG A 248 23.36 14.82 4.26
CA ARG A 248 23.66 15.56 5.50
C ARG A 248 23.68 14.62 6.70
N ARG A 249 24.32 15.05 7.77
CA ARG A 249 24.25 14.34 9.06
C ARG A 249 22.78 14.15 9.48
N ASP A 250 22.47 12.98 10.02
CA ASP A 250 21.16 12.54 10.48
C ASP A 250 20.09 12.36 9.37
N GLU A 251 20.47 12.46 8.09
CA GLU A 251 19.59 12.08 6.97
C GLU A 251 19.58 10.56 6.77
N LEU A 252 18.40 10.02 6.47
CA LEU A 252 18.21 8.61 6.11
C LEU A 252 18.42 8.38 4.62
N VAL A 253 18.94 7.21 4.28
CA VAL A 253 19.13 6.76 2.91
C VAL A 253 18.88 5.26 2.79
N ALA A 254 18.26 4.84 1.69
CA ALA A 254 18.07 3.43 1.36
C ALA A 254 19.11 2.97 0.33
N THR A 255 19.60 1.74 0.47
CA THR A 255 20.61 1.13 -0.41
C THR A 255 20.16 -0.26 -0.83
N ASP A 256 20.55 -0.73 -2.01
CA ASP A 256 20.17 -2.04 -2.54
C ASP A 256 21.36 -2.97 -2.88
N LEU A 257 22.58 -2.43 -2.84
CA LEU A 257 23.80 -3.16 -3.17
C LEU A 257 24.92 -2.77 -2.21
N ARG A 258 25.64 -3.76 -1.71
CA ARG A 258 26.84 -3.58 -0.88
C ARG A 258 28.04 -4.27 -1.54
N VAL A 259 29.14 -3.55 -1.62
CA VAL A 259 30.40 -4.03 -2.22
C VAL A 259 31.55 -3.72 -1.27
N ALA A 260 32.39 -4.72 -0.99
CA ALA A 260 33.62 -4.54 -0.23
C ALA A 260 34.82 -4.75 -1.15
N ASP A 261 35.73 -3.79 -1.20
CA ASP A 261 37.00 -3.94 -1.90
C ASP A 261 37.79 -5.11 -1.27
N PRO A 262 38.13 -6.16 -2.03
CA PRO A 262 38.79 -7.35 -1.50
C PRO A 262 40.21 -7.08 -0.98
N VAL A 263 40.83 -5.97 -1.37
CA VAL A 263 42.19 -5.60 -0.96
C VAL A 263 42.17 -4.61 0.19
N THR A 264 41.39 -3.53 0.07
CA THR A 264 41.39 -2.45 1.08
C THR A 264 40.37 -2.68 2.20
N ASN A 265 39.47 -3.66 2.06
CA ASN A 265 38.30 -3.88 2.91
C ASN A 265 37.35 -2.67 3.05
N GLN A 266 37.55 -1.62 2.24
CA GLN A 266 36.62 -0.50 2.21
C GLN A 266 35.30 -0.94 1.60
N THR A 267 34.22 -0.62 2.31
CA THR A 267 32.86 -1.00 1.87
C THR A 267 32.11 0.21 1.33
N TYR A 268 31.41 0.00 0.23
CA TYR A 268 30.58 0.97 -0.46
C TYR A 268 29.17 0.43 -0.63
N LEU A 269 28.20 1.33 -0.61
CA LEU A 269 26.78 1.04 -0.78
C LEU A 269 26.22 1.80 -1.97
N ARG A 270 25.42 1.14 -2.80
CA ARG A 270 24.65 1.77 -3.88
C ARG A 270 23.26 2.14 -3.37
N LEU A 271 22.80 3.31 -3.76
CA LEU A 271 21.44 3.79 -3.45
C LEU A 271 20.36 2.93 -4.12
N ASP A 272 19.29 2.60 -3.37
CA ASP A 272 18.09 1.92 -3.90
C ASP A 272 17.44 2.78 -5.00
N ASN A 273 17.08 2.12 -6.11
CA ASN A 273 16.54 2.71 -7.35
C ASN A 273 17.33 3.91 -7.89
N SER A 274 18.64 3.95 -7.65
CA SER A 274 19.54 5.00 -8.11
C SER A 274 20.91 4.43 -8.43
N PHE A 275 21.81 5.29 -8.91
CA PHE A 275 23.16 4.91 -9.34
C PHE A 275 24.25 5.48 -8.44
N GLY A 276 23.90 6.35 -7.49
CA GLY A 276 24.84 6.96 -6.57
C GLY A 276 25.41 5.95 -5.58
N TRP A 277 26.65 6.19 -5.17
CA TRP A 277 27.38 5.38 -4.19
C TRP A 277 27.77 6.20 -2.96
N LEU A 278 27.84 5.52 -1.81
CA LEU A 278 28.30 6.07 -0.54
C LEU A 278 29.29 5.12 0.14
N PRO A 279 30.33 5.64 0.82
CA PRO A 279 31.19 4.82 1.66
C PRO A 279 30.48 4.45 2.97
N LEU A 280 30.47 3.17 3.33
CA LEU A 280 29.81 2.67 4.56
C LEU A 280 30.38 3.33 5.82
N ARG A 281 31.66 3.71 5.84
CA ARG A 281 32.30 4.38 7.00
C ARG A 281 31.70 5.75 7.37
N HIS A 282 30.82 6.32 6.55
CA HIS A 282 30.10 7.56 6.86
C HIS A 282 28.66 7.30 7.35
N LEU A 283 28.27 6.04 7.48
CA LEU A 283 26.89 5.60 7.65
C LEU A 283 26.78 4.58 8.79
N THR A 284 25.75 4.72 9.60
CA THR A 284 25.34 3.70 10.58
C THR A 284 24.07 3.01 10.08
N ARG A 285 24.04 1.68 10.18
CA ARG A 285 22.88 0.88 9.77
C ARG A 285 21.68 1.21 10.67
N TYR A 286 20.54 1.51 10.07
CA TYR A 286 19.32 1.85 10.78
C TYR A 286 18.38 0.66 10.82
N GLU A 287 17.72 0.42 11.96
CA GLU A 287 16.83 -0.71 12.12
C GLU A 287 15.61 -0.59 11.20
N CYS A 288 15.37 -1.66 10.45
CA CYS A 288 14.26 -1.78 9.51
C CYS A 288 13.34 -2.89 9.96
N THR A 289 12.04 -2.70 9.75
CA THR A 289 11.05 -3.72 10.03
C THR A 289 10.41 -4.17 8.71
N THR A 290 10.29 -5.48 8.53
CA THR A 290 9.61 -6.12 7.40
C THR A 290 8.21 -6.62 7.77
N ARG A 291 7.78 -6.36 9.02
CA ARG A 291 6.40 -6.59 9.45
C ARG A 291 5.46 -5.89 8.47
N ARG A 292 4.46 -6.60 7.98
CA ARG A 292 3.47 -5.99 7.11
C ARG A 292 2.62 -5.02 7.92
N LEU A 293 2.65 -3.74 7.56
CA LEU A 293 1.80 -2.70 8.14
C LEU A 293 0.93 -2.10 7.06
N LEU A 294 -0.27 -1.72 7.48
CA LEU A 294 -1.27 -1.12 6.59
C LEU A 294 -1.42 0.36 6.93
N PHE A 295 -1.42 1.20 5.91
CA PHE A 295 -1.62 2.65 6.05
C PHE A 295 -2.77 3.10 5.17
N ARG A 296 -3.66 3.95 5.71
CA ARG A 296 -4.63 4.69 4.89
C ARG A 296 -3.96 5.97 4.41
N VAL A 297 -3.80 6.14 3.10
CA VAL A 297 -3.20 7.35 2.53
C VAL A 297 -4.22 8.50 2.60
N PRO A 298 -4.02 9.55 3.43
CA PRO A 298 -5.06 10.56 3.67
C PRO A 298 -5.22 11.55 2.52
N SER A 299 -4.18 11.76 1.73
CA SER A 299 -4.14 12.66 0.58
C SER A 299 -3.19 12.12 -0.48
N PRO A 300 -3.28 12.55 -1.75
CA PRO A 300 -2.38 12.08 -2.79
C PRO A 300 -0.91 12.19 -2.35
N THR A 301 -0.21 11.05 -2.30
CA THR A 301 1.13 10.97 -1.70
C THR A 301 2.14 10.51 -2.73
N HIS A 302 3.18 11.29 -2.94
CA HIS A 302 4.24 10.97 -3.87
C HIS A 302 5.12 9.82 -3.37
N VAL A 303 5.52 8.98 -4.31
CA VAL A 303 6.50 7.91 -4.13
C VAL A 303 7.77 8.35 -4.85
N TYR A 304 8.91 8.22 -4.17
CA TYR A 304 10.22 8.62 -4.67
C TYR A 304 11.14 7.42 -4.84
N ARG A 305 12.23 7.56 -5.59
CA ARG A 305 13.20 6.48 -5.80
C ARG A 305 13.84 5.99 -4.50
N ASN A 306 14.03 6.90 -3.54
CA ASN A 306 14.73 6.65 -2.29
C ASN A 306 14.03 7.32 -1.10
N ILE A 307 14.36 6.92 0.12
CA ILE A 307 13.88 7.55 1.37
C ILE A 307 14.27 9.02 1.42
N ARG A 308 15.50 9.32 0.97
CA ARG A 308 15.99 10.69 0.93
C ARG A 308 15.26 11.47 -0.17
N THR A 309 14.57 12.53 0.23
CA THR A 309 13.91 13.47 -0.67
C THR A 309 14.44 14.88 -0.44
N VAL A 310 14.75 15.55 -1.54
CA VAL A 310 15.09 16.99 -1.62
C VAL A 310 14.05 17.71 -2.49
N PRO A 311 13.92 19.05 -2.41
CA PRO A 311 12.92 19.80 -3.18
C PRO A 311 12.89 19.48 -4.69
N GLU A 312 14.02 19.13 -5.29
CA GLU A 312 14.15 18.79 -6.71
C GLU A 312 13.86 17.31 -7.03
N SER A 313 13.45 16.51 -6.03
CA SER A 313 13.19 15.08 -6.22
C SER A 313 11.95 14.85 -7.07
N ILE A 314 12.12 14.07 -8.15
CA ILE A 314 11.03 13.72 -9.05
C ILE A 314 10.32 12.47 -8.51
N ALA A 315 9.02 12.58 -8.29
CA ALA A 315 8.18 11.45 -7.90
C ALA A 315 8.12 10.43 -9.05
N VAL A 316 8.27 9.14 -8.71
CA VAL A 316 8.13 8.03 -9.67
C VAL A 316 6.68 7.55 -9.80
N ALA A 317 5.86 7.79 -8.77
CA ALA A 317 4.44 7.51 -8.76
C ALA A 317 3.71 8.41 -7.74
N THR A 318 2.38 8.43 -7.81
CA THR A 318 1.53 9.10 -6.80
C THR A 318 0.44 8.13 -6.34
N LEU A 319 0.40 7.85 -5.04
CA LEU A 319 -0.67 7.08 -4.40
C LEU A 319 -1.91 7.98 -4.29
N PRO A 320 -3.12 7.53 -4.69
CA PRO A 320 -4.32 8.34 -4.55
C PRO A 320 -4.71 8.48 -3.08
N ALA A 321 -5.57 9.47 -2.79
CA ALA A 321 -6.23 9.55 -1.50
C ALA A 321 -7.05 8.27 -1.22
N ASP A 322 -7.17 7.91 0.04
CA ASP A 322 -7.84 6.70 0.55
C ASP A 322 -7.29 5.37 0.02
N TYR A 323 -6.09 5.41 -0.56
CA TYR A 323 -5.37 4.20 -0.92
C TYR A 323 -4.95 3.45 0.34
N LEU A 324 -5.20 2.14 0.37
CA LEU A 324 -4.74 1.27 1.44
C LEU A 324 -3.39 0.67 1.05
N LEU A 325 -2.33 1.17 1.68
CA LEU A 325 -0.97 0.78 1.39
C LEU A 325 -0.52 -0.34 2.32
N ALA A 326 0.07 -1.41 1.77
CA ALA A 326 0.85 -2.38 2.53
C ALA A 326 2.36 -2.08 2.43
N SER A 327 3.02 -1.90 3.57
CA SER A 327 4.47 -1.76 3.61
C SER A 327 5.17 -3.09 3.36
N THR A 328 6.20 -3.11 2.52
CA THR A 328 7.10 -4.26 2.41
C THR A 328 8.30 -4.15 3.35
N LEU A 329 8.76 -2.92 3.59
CA LEU A 329 9.85 -2.58 4.51
C LEU A 329 9.64 -1.14 4.97
N HIS A 330 9.83 -0.87 6.25
CA HIS A 330 9.65 0.48 6.78
C HIS A 330 10.61 0.80 7.93
N VAL A 331 10.83 2.10 8.12
CA VAL A 331 11.61 2.67 9.23
C VAL A 331 10.84 3.80 9.89
N TYR A 332 11.07 3.97 11.18
CA TYR A 332 10.46 5.01 12.00
C TYR A 332 11.47 6.12 12.28
N LEU A 333 11.07 7.36 12.02
CA LEU A 333 11.83 8.52 12.45
C LEU A 333 10.86 9.64 12.84
N ASN A 334 10.91 10.04 14.11
CA ASN A 334 9.97 10.97 14.73
C ASN A 334 8.51 10.47 14.59
N ALA A 335 7.58 11.32 14.16
CA ALA A 335 6.16 10.99 13.97
C ALA A 335 5.83 10.36 12.60
N PHE A 336 6.84 9.90 11.86
CA PHE A 336 6.69 9.42 10.48
C PHE A 336 7.22 8.00 10.27
N ALA A 337 6.51 7.26 9.44
CA ALA A 337 6.98 6.03 8.82
C ALA A 337 7.47 6.33 7.41
N TYR A 338 8.69 5.92 7.10
CA TYR A 338 9.22 5.88 5.73
C TYR A 338 9.09 4.44 5.25
N THR A 339 8.25 4.23 4.24
CA THR A 339 7.84 2.90 3.80
C THR A 339 8.21 2.68 2.34
N ARG A 340 8.77 1.50 2.06
CA ARG A 340 9.00 1.01 0.71
C ARG A 340 7.72 0.39 0.18
N VAL A 341 7.36 0.76 -1.03
CA VAL A 341 6.09 0.44 -1.67
C VAL A 341 6.33 -0.05 -3.08
N VAL A 342 5.47 -0.98 -3.52
CA VAL A 342 5.45 -1.47 -4.90
C VAL A 342 4.04 -1.26 -5.44
N ARG A 343 3.93 -0.55 -6.55
CA ARG A 343 2.65 -0.32 -7.23
C ARG A 343 2.87 -0.21 -8.74
N ASP A 344 2.05 -0.91 -9.51
CA ASP A 344 2.05 -0.86 -10.99
C ASP A 344 3.49 -1.06 -11.54
N ASP A 345 4.21 -2.04 -11.00
CA ASP A 345 5.63 -2.36 -11.27
C ASP A 345 6.65 -1.26 -10.91
N VAL A 346 6.21 -0.16 -10.30
CA VAL A 346 7.07 0.89 -9.76
C VAL A 346 7.36 0.62 -8.29
N THR A 347 8.65 0.48 -7.97
CA THR A 347 9.13 0.40 -6.59
C THR A 347 9.68 1.74 -6.14
N GLY A 348 9.37 2.14 -4.91
CA GLY A 348 9.92 3.35 -4.33
C GLY A 348 9.57 3.52 -2.86
N TRP A 349 9.71 4.75 -2.37
CA TRP A 349 9.58 5.11 -0.96
C TRP A 349 8.61 6.28 -0.79
N CYS A 350 7.77 6.23 0.23
CA CYS A 350 6.94 7.36 0.64
C CYS A 350 7.01 7.58 2.15
N LYS A 351 6.62 8.79 2.55
CA LYS A 351 6.58 9.25 3.95
C LYS A 351 5.13 9.39 4.38
N LEU A 352 4.75 8.69 5.43
CA LEU A 352 3.40 8.69 6.00
C LEU A 352 3.45 8.99 7.50
N ARG A 353 2.36 9.53 8.07
CA ARG A 353 2.30 9.75 9.51
C ARG A 353 1.96 8.45 10.22
N LEU A 354 2.44 8.30 11.44
CA LEU A 354 2.07 7.14 12.27
C LEU A 354 0.58 7.12 12.65
N SER A 355 -0.07 8.27 12.66
CA SER A 355 -1.53 8.39 12.82
C SER A 355 -2.33 7.71 11.71
N ASP A 356 -1.72 7.52 10.54
CA ASP A 356 -2.38 6.97 9.35
C ASP A 356 -2.28 5.43 9.30
N MET A 357 -1.58 4.83 10.27
CA MET A 357 -1.35 3.41 10.37
C MET A 357 -2.57 2.68 10.96
N LEU A 358 -2.96 1.58 10.32
CA LEU A 358 -4.02 0.69 10.77
C LEU A 358 -3.39 -0.51 11.50
N LEU A 359 -3.31 -0.41 12.83
CA LEU A 359 -2.80 -1.49 13.70
C LEU A 359 -3.73 -2.71 13.76
N GLN A 360 -5.02 -2.48 13.54
CA GLN A 360 -6.06 -3.48 13.56
C GLN A 360 -7.10 -3.16 12.47
N CYS A 361 -7.93 -4.15 12.14
CA CYS A 361 -9.04 -3.96 11.23
C CYS A 361 -9.93 -2.81 11.76
N PRO A 362 -10.23 -1.78 10.96
CA PRO A 362 -11.08 -0.69 11.39
C PRO A 362 -12.46 -1.18 11.86
N PRO A 363 -13.05 -0.58 12.91
CA PRO A 363 -14.38 -0.97 13.37
C PRO A 363 -15.44 -0.60 12.32
N ARG A 364 -16.59 -1.30 12.35
CA ARG A 364 -17.76 -0.90 11.56
C ARG A 364 -18.34 0.40 12.11
N LEU A 365 -18.75 1.29 11.22
CA LEU A 365 -19.37 2.58 11.54
C LEU A 365 -20.75 2.67 10.88
N ALA A 366 -21.63 3.50 11.45
CA ALA A 366 -22.93 3.84 10.86
C ALA A 366 -23.80 2.61 10.49
N GLU A 367 -23.75 1.55 11.31
CA GLU A 367 -24.47 0.30 11.02
C GLU A 367 -25.97 0.36 11.32
N GLN A 368 -26.38 1.23 12.25
CA GLN A 368 -27.79 1.50 12.52
C GLN A 368 -28.40 2.35 11.40
N PRO A 369 -29.72 2.24 11.15
CA PRO A 369 -30.40 3.08 10.18
C PRO A 369 -30.24 4.58 10.51
N PRO A 370 -29.95 5.46 9.52
CA PRO A 370 -29.71 6.88 9.76
C PRO A 370 -30.82 7.58 10.55
N GLY A 371 -32.09 7.24 10.31
CA GLY A 371 -33.22 7.87 11.00
C GLY A 371 -33.18 7.70 12.52
N ARG A 372 -32.52 6.65 13.03
CA ARG A 372 -32.34 6.42 14.48
C ARG A 372 -31.24 7.29 15.09
N SER A 373 -30.44 7.94 14.26
CA SER A 373 -29.44 8.92 14.65
C SER A 373 -29.99 10.36 14.57
N ILE A 374 -31.30 10.53 14.43
CA ILE A 374 -32.00 11.82 14.47
C ILE A 374 -32.79 11.92 15.79
N PRO A 375 -32.18 12.43 16.87
CA PRO A 375 -32.86 12.55 18.16
C PRO A 375 -34.04 13.54 18.15
N VAL A 376 -33.99 14.59 17.33
CA VAL A 376 -35.05 15.62 17.29
C VAL A 376 -35.31 16.07 15.86
N ALA A 377 -36.58 16.04 15.46
CA ALA A 377 -37.10 16.70 14.26
C ALA A 377 -38.48 17.30 14.59
N LEU A 378 -38.55 18.62 14.75
CA LEU A 378 -39.72 19.35 15.25
C LEU A 378 -40.12 20.50 14.31
N LEU A 379 -41.43 20.78 14.23
CA LEU A 379 -42.02 21.86 13.43
C LEU A 379 -43.15 22.56 14.21
N GLN A 380 -43.03 23.76 14.74
CA GLN A 380 -44.08 24.41 15.56
C GLN A 380 -44.36 25.83 15.04
N GLY A 381 -45.52 26.04 14.43
CA GLY A 381 -45.79 27.30 13.73
C GLY A 381 -44.68 27.56 12.70
N ASP A 382 -44.03 28.71 12.78
CA ASP A 382 -42.88 29.04 11.92
C ASP A 382 -41.54 28.49 12.43
N HIS A 383 -41.49 27.96 13.65
CA HIS A 383 -40.29 27.39 14.25
C HIS A 383 -40.03 25.95 13.79
N TYR A 384 -38.76 25.59 13.71
CA TYR A 384 -38.32 24.22 13.46
C TYR A 384 -37.05 23.90 14.25
N PHE A 385 -36.83 22.61 14.48
CA PHE A 385 -35.60 22.14 15.09
C PHE A 385 -35.27 20.73 14.62
N VAL A 386 -34.13 20.61 13.95
CA VAL A 386 -33.54 19.34 13.54
C VAL A 386 -32.21 19.18 14.26
N LEU A 387 -32.04 18.04 14.94
CA LEU A 387 -30.82 17.65 15.64
C LEU A 387 -30.36 16.30 15.10
N LEU A 388 -29.08 16.24 14.72
CA LEU A 388 -28.48 15.12 14.02
C LEU A 388 -27.27 14.61 14.80
N ASN A 389 -27.24 13.31 15.08
CA ASN A 389 -26.08 12.65 15.65
C ASN A 389 -25.17 12.16 14.51
N GLU A 390 -24.15 12.94 14.22
CA GLU A 390 -23.22 12.75 13.13
C GLU A 390 -22.04 11.85 13.54
N ILE A 391 -21.94 10.68 12.92
CA ILE A 391 -20.81 9.76 13.13
C ILE A 391 -19.59 10.28 12.39
N GLN A 392 -18.46 10.36 13.11
CA GLN A 392 -17.17 10.80 12.59
C GLN A 392 -16.31 9.61 12.15
N ASP A 393 -15.21 9.90 11.46
CA ASP A 393 -14.31 8.90 10.88
C ASP A 393 -13.58 8.03 11.92
N ASP A 394 -13.43 8.55 13.14
CA ASP A 394 -12.89 7.85 14.31
C ASP A 394 -13.96 7.08 15.11
N GLY A 395 -15.23 7.18 14.69
CA GLY A 395 -16.39 6.57 15.34
C GLY A 395 -17.00 7.39 16.47
N THR A 396 -16.46 8.58 16.77
CA THR A 396 -17.12 9.52 17.70
C THR A 396 -18.40 10.09 17.09
N ILE A 397 -19.28 10.62 17.94
CA ILE A 397 -20.53 11.24 17.51
C ILE A 397 -20.49 12.72 17.88
N THR A 398 -20.78 13.59 16.91
CA THR A 398 -20.99 15.02 17.13
C THR A 398 -22.45 15.37 16.90
N GLN A 399 -22.94 16.43 17.53
CA GLN A 399 -24.30 16.93 17.29
C GLN A 399 -24.29 18.15 16.38
N ALA A 400 -24.94 18.02 15.23
CA ALA A 400 -25.27 19.13 14.35
C ALA A 400 -26.73 19.53 14.58
N PHE A 401 -26.99 20.83 14.75
CA PHE A 401 -28.35 21.33 14.95
C PHE A 401 -28.67 22.44 13.95
N HIS A 402 -29.89 22.41 13.45
CA HIS A 402 -30.46 23.39 12.53
C HIS A 402 -31.81 23.81 13.07
N CYS A 403 -31.99 25.11 13.31
CA CYS A 403 -33.17 25.58 14.02
C CYS A 403 -33.56 27.02 13.71
N ASP A 404 -34.87 27.26 13.75
CA ASP A 404 -35.49 28.53 14.07
C ASP A 404 -36.35 28.28 15.32
N LEU A 405 -35.91 28.81 16.46
CA LEU A 405 -36.47 28.51 17.78
C LEU A 405 -36.52 29.77 18.64
N PRO A 406 -37.37 29.79 19.70
CA PRO A 406 -37.33 30.83 20.71
C PRO A 406 -35.92 31.01 21.30
N TYR A 407 -35.48 32.27 21.45
CA TYR A 407 -34.12 32.60 21.89
C TYR A 407 -33.69 31.89 23.18
N ALA A 408 -34.61 31.75 24.15
CA ALA A 408 -34.33 31.08 25.42
C ALA A 408 -33.96 29.59 25.23
N MET A 409 -34.59 28.91 24.27
CA MET A 409 -34.31 27.51 23.96
C MET A 409 -32.94 27.39 23.27
N VAL A 410 -32.66 28.23 22.28
CA VAL A 410 -31.36 28.27 21.57
C VAL A 410 -30.21 28.51 22.55
N ARG A 411 -30.38 29.48 23.46
CA ARG A 411 -29.42 29.75 24.53
C ARG A 411 -29.16 28.51 25.39
N GLN A 412 -30.22 27.77 25.74
CA GLN A 412 -30.08 26.58 26.57
C GLN A 412 -29.41 25.42 25.81
N ILE A 413 -29.69 25.25 24.52
CA ILE A 413 -28.99 24.27 23.65
C ILE A 413 -27.49 24.59 23.62
N ASN A 414 -27.12 25.85 23.39
CA ASN A 414 -25.73 26.28 23.39
C ASN A 414 -25.05 26.01 24.74
N ASN A 415 -25.74 26.25 25.86
CA ASN A 415 -25.23 25.92 27.20
C ASN A 415 -24.96 24.40 27.36
N CYS A 416 -25.83 23.54 26.82
CA CYS A 416 -25.62 22.10 26.83
C CYS A 416 -24.34 21.73 26.06
N ILE A 417 -24.15 22.30 24.88
CA ILE A 417 -22.98 22.05 24.02
C ILE A 417 -21.69 22.53 24.70
N THR A 418 -21.67 23.75 25.27
CA THR A 418 -20.51 24.28 26.00
C THR A 418 -20.13 23.39 27.19
N LYS A 419 -21.10 22.70 27.79
CA LYS A 419 -20.89 21.76 28.91
C LYS A 419 -20.62 20.32 28.45
N GLY A 420 -20.46 20.08 27.15
CA GLY A 420 -20.20 18.75 26.59
C GLY A 420 -21.38 17.78 26.71
N ARG A 421 -22.61 18.28 26.67
CA ARG A 421 -23.84 17.49 26.77
C ARG A 421 -24.49 17.34 25.39
N HIS A 422 -24.91 16.13 25.08
CA HIS A 422 -25.71 15.81 23.91
C HIS A 422 -27.19 15.94 24.25
N VAL A 423 -27.92 16.73 23.48
CA VAL A 423 -29.37 16.83 23.57
C VAL A 423 -29.99 15.49 23.15
N THR A 424 -30.84 14.93 24.01
CA THR A 424 -31.44 13.61 23.79
C THR A 424 -32.90 13.72 23.34
N HIS A 425 -33.63 14.68 23.89
CA HIS A 425 -35.04 14.93 23.60
C HIS A 425 -35.34 16.43 23.67
N ALA A 426 -36.31 16.87 22.87
CA ALA A 426 -36.83 18.22 22.93
C ALA A 426 -38.31 18.25 22.58
N ALA A 427 -39.02 19.27 23.05
CA ALA A 427 -40.38 19.56 22.64
C ALA A 427 -40.60 21.07 22.60
N LEU A 428 -41.45 21.52 21.68
CA LEU A 428 -41.86 22.91 21.53
C LEU A 428 -43.39 22.96 21.38
N GLY A 429 -43.99 23.88 22.11
CA GLY A 429 -45.43 24.06 22.25
C GLY A 429 -45.98 25.30 21.54
N PRO A 430 -47.32 25.42 21.50
CA PRO A 430 -48.04 26.46 20.78
C PRO A 430 -47.83 27.89 21.30
N LYS A 431 -47.42 28.07 22.56
CA LYS A 431 -47.16 29.36 23.20
C LYS A 431 -45.66 29.62 23.36
N ASP A 432 -44.84 28.97 22.54
CA ASP A 432 -43.37 28.95 22.63
C ASP A 432 -42.84 28.33 23.94
N GLU A 433 -43.66 27.55 24.64
CA GLU A 433 -43.22 26.74 25.76
C GLU A 433 -42.38 25.56 25.26
N TRP A 434 -41.27 25.27 25.94
CA TRP A 434 -40.35 24.24 25.48
C TRP A 434 -39.83 23.38 26.63
N TYR A 435 -39.39 22.18 26.25
CA TYR A 435 -38.70 21.21 27.09
C TYR A 435 -37.45 20.74 26.36
N LEU A 436 -36.36 20.55 27.10
CA LEU A 436 -35.08 20.08 26.59
C LEU A 436 -34.45 19.11 27.58
N SER A 437 -33.98 17.96 27.11
CA SER A 437 -33.18 17.01 27.88
C SER A 437 -31.82 16.83 27.24
N ALA A 438 -30.76 16.81 28.05
CA ALA A 438 -29.40 16.55 27.58
C ALA A 438 -28.55 15.76 28.59
N THR A 439 -27.71 14.88 28.06
CA THR A 439 -26.84 13.97 28.82
C THR A 439 -25.45 13.98 28.23
N ARG A 440 -24.40 13.76 29.02
CA ARG A 440 -23.05 13.61 28.47
C ARG A 440 -22.94 12.31 27.65
N PRO A 441 -22.01 12.23 26.68
CA PRO A 441 -21.79 11.02 25.88
C PRO A 441 -21.54 9.75 26.71
N ASP A 442 -20.95 9.89 27.90
CA ASP A 442 -20.69 8.80 28.84
C ASP A 442 -21.93 8.37 29.64
N GLY A 443 -23.10 8.96 29.37
CA GLY A 443 -24.35 8.72 30.08
C GLY A 443 -24.50 9.51 31.38
N SER A 444 -23.48 10.26 31.81
CA SER A 444 -23.47 10.94 33.10
C SER A 444 -24.17 12.30 33.09
N GLY A 445 -24.62 12.69 34.29
CA GLY A 445 -25.09 14.02 34.60
C GLY A 445 -26.37 14.44 33.88
N ALA A 446 -27.22 13.54 33.40
CA ALA A 446 -28.46 13.89 32.69
C ALA A 446 -29.23 15.03 33.37
N HIS A 447 -29.68 16.01 32.59
CA HIS A 447 -30.51 17.12 33.07
C HIS A 447 -31.60 17.46 32.05
N CYS A 448 -32.70 17.99 32.55
CA CYS A 448 -33.75 18.57 31.74
C CYS A 448 -34.03 20.01 32.16
N TRP A 449 -34.58 20.78 31.22
CA TRP A 449 -34.96 22.17 31.38
C TRP A 449 -36.28 22.40 30.67
N ALA A 450 -37.01 23.39 31.14
CA ALA A 450 -38.21 23.88 30.48
C ALA A 450 -38.27 25.39 30.58
N SER A 451 -39.06 26.01 29.71
CA SER A 451 -39.31 27.45 29.73
C SER A 451 -40.13 27.88 30.96
N GLU A 452 -40.15 29.17 31.26
CA GLU A 452 -40.89 29.72 32.40
C GLU A 452 -42.42 29.63 32.21
N ASN A 453 -42.87 29.68 30.96
CA ASN A 453 -44.29 29.65 30.57
C ASN A 453 -44.91 28.23 30.49
N VAL A 454 -44.21 27.16 30.89
CA VAL A 454 -44.86 25.84 31.08
C VAL A 454 -45.76 25.85 32.32
N SER A 455 -46.79 25.01 32.30
CA SER A 455 -47.70 24.83 33.43
C SER A 455 -47.00 24.26 34.67
N GLU A 456 -47.54 24.57 35.86
CA GLU A 456 -47.04 24.03 37.12
C GLU A 456 -47.17 22.50 37.17
N ASP A 457 -48.31 21.97 36.69
CA ASP A 457 -48.54 20.53 36.51
C ASP A 457 -47.41 19.87 35.71
N PHE A 458 -46.99 20.47 34.59
CA PHE A 458 -45.91 19.94 33.77
C PHE A 458 -44.57 20.00 34.49
N ARG A 459 -44.27 21.14 35.12
CA ARG A 459 -43.01 21.37 35.84
C ARG A 459 -42.81 20.38 36.99
N ASN A 460 -43.90 19.93 37.62
CA ASN A 460 -43.86 18.97 38.73
C ASN A 460 -43.61 17.52 38.28
N VAL A 461 -43.85 17.20 37.00
CA VAL A 461 -43.75 15.81 36.49
C VAL A 461 -42.64 15.62 35.45
N MET A 462 -42.03 16.70 34.96
CA MET A 462 -40.96 16.59 33.98
C MET A 462 -39.71 15.90 34.54
N THR A 463 -39.20 14.92 33.79
CA THR A 463 -37.98 14.18 34.13
C THR A 463 -36.96 14.28 33.00
N VAL A 464 -35.80 13.65 33.13
CA VAL A 464 -34.84 13.54 32.02
C VAL A 464 -35.32 12.53 30.97
N ASN A 465 -34.94 12.74 29.72
CA ASN A 465 -35.33 11.89 28.58
C ASN A 465 -36.86 11.73 28.38
N SER A 466 -37.66 12.64 28.91
CA SER A 466 -39.10 12.59 28.73
C SER A 466 -39.47 12.90 27.28
N ARG A 467 -40.45 12.15 26.75
CA ARG A 467 -41.08 12.44 25.47
C ARG A 467 -42.30 13.31 25.71
N VAL A 468 -42.18 14.58 25.33
CA VAL A 468 -43.14 15.62 25.66
C VAL A 468 -43.89 16.07 24.43
N ALA A 469 -45.17 16.36 24.60
CA ALA A 469 -45.86 17.24 23.69
C ALA A 469 -46.88 18.11 24.41
N PHE A 470 -46.71 19.41 24.19
CA PHE A 470 -47.58 20.47 24.64
C PHE A 470 -48.81 20.57 23.74
N GLY A 471 -49.85 21.21 24.27
CA GLY A 471 -51.13 21.43 23.61
C GLY A 471 -51.71 22.77 24.02
N PRO A 472 -52.87 23.16 23.46
CA PRO A 472 -53.51 24.43 23.78
C PRO A 472 -53.91 24.50 25.26
N SER A 473 -54.03 25.72 25.77
CA SER A 473 -54.54 25.98 27.14
C SER A 473 -53.80 25.19 28.23
N ASP A 474 -52.47 25.14 28.14
CA ASP A 474 -51.58 24.50 29.15
C ASP A 474 -51.70 22.97 29.23
N ALA A 475 -52.37 22.36 28.23
CA ALA A 475 -52.45 20.93 28.11
C ALA A 475 -51.09 20.31 27.76
N PHE A 476 -50.81 19.13 28.30
CA PHE A 476 -49.65 18.34 27.91
C PHE A 476 -49.94 16.84 28.08
N VAL A 477 -49.12 16.03 27.43
CA VAL A 477 -48.82 14.68 27.91
C VAL A 477 -47.30 14.56 27.95
N LEU A 478 -46.81 13.74 28.85
CA LEU A 478 -45.41 13.46 29.02
C LEU A 478 -45.30 11.96 29.23
N VAL A 479 -44.33 11.34 28.58
CA VAL A 479 -43.90 9.98 28.90
C VAL A 479 -42.50 10.09 29.46
N ASP A 480 -42.28 9.60 30.67
CA ASP A 480 -40.95 9.59 31.25
C ASP A 480 -40.09 8.45 30.66
N ASP A 481 -38.87 8.31 31.17
CA ASP A 481 -37.93 7.26 30.78
C ASP A 481 -38.32 5.86 31.27
N HIS A 482 -39.34 5.75 32.14
CA HIS A 482 -39.90 4.51 32.67
C HIS A 482 -41.22 4.11 31.98
N ASP A 483 -41.54 4.73 30.84
CA ASP A 483 -42.80 4.56 30.10
C ASP A 483 -44.06 5.00 30.89
N VAL A 484 -43.91 5.77 31.97
CA VAL A 484 -45.04 6.31 32.75
C VAL A 484 -45.60 7.54 32.04
N VAL A 485 -46.93 7.55 31.88
CA VAL A 485 -47.64 8.61 31.16
C VAL A 485 -48.28 9.60 32.14
N TYR A 486 -47.96 10.88 31.99
CA TYR A 486 -48.54 12.00 32.73
C TYR A 486 -49.30 12.91 31.77
N TRP A 487 -50.44 13.47 32.18
CA TRP A 487 -51.23 14.38 31.33
C TRP A 487 -51.97 15.45 32.13
N SER A 488 -52.17 16.61 31.52
CA SER A 488 -53.09 17.65 31.99
C SER A 488 -53.79 18.31 30.80
N GLY A 489 -55.00 18.85 31.01
CA GLY A 489 -55.74 19.57 29.98
C GLY A 489 -56.20 18.75 28.75
N VAL A 490 -56.17 17.41 28.82
CA VAL A 490 -56.58 16.52 27.71
C VAL A 490 -58.07 16.16 27.74
N SER A 491 -58.64 15.86 26.56
CA SER A 491 -60.04 15.47 26.35
C SER A 491 -60.40 14.16 27.07
N TYR A 492 -61.68 13.97 27.41
CA TYR A 492 -62.14 12.78 28.14
C TYR A 492 -61.88 11.48 27.39
N SER A 493 -62.08 11.46 26.07
CA SER A 493 -61.80 10.29 25.22
C SER A 493 -60.32 9.91 25.26
N LEU A 494 -59.42 10.89 25.15
CA LEU A 494 -57.97 10.66 25.25
C LEU A 494 -57.58 10.14 26.64
N ARG A 495 -58.22 10.62 27.71
CA ARG A 495 -57.93 10.12 29.08
C ARG A 495 -58.26 8.65 29.23
N LEU A 496 -59.34 8.16 28.60
CA LEU A 496 -59.71 6.74 28.66
C LEU A 496 -58.68 5.89 27.92
N GLU A 497 -58.27 6.32 26.73
CA GLU A 497 -57.27 5.59 25.94
C GLU A 497 -55.88 5.59 26.60
N LEU A 498 -55.46 6.71 27.20
CA LEU A 498 -54.17 6.80 27.91
C LEU A 498 -54.08 5.91 29.15
N ARG A 499 -55.21 5.52 29.76
CA ARG A 499 -55.21 4.60 30.92
C ARG A 499 -54.83 3.17 30.56
N ASP A 500 -55.02 2.78 29.29
CA ASP A 500 -54.79 1.41 28.82
C ASP A 500 -53.40 1.24 28.14
N VAL A 501 -52.62 2.32 28.05
CA VAL A 501 -51.32 2.34 27.39
C VAL A 501 -50.22 1.82 28.32
N GLN A 502 -49.59 0.71 27.95
CA GLN A 502 -48.49 0.10 28.73
C GLN A 502 -47.07 0.51 28.29
N ARG A 503 -46.87 0.98 27.05
CA ARG A 503 -45.57 1.40 26.46
C ARG A 503 -45.78 2.40 25.32
N VAL A 504 -44.95 3.45 25.18
CA VAL A 504 -45.15 4.51 24.15
C VAL A 504 -43.90 4.74 23.29
N HIS A 505 -44.06 4.90 21.98
CA HIS A 505 -42.95 4.99 21.02
C HIS A 505 -42.75 6.37 20.32
N ALA A 506 -43.76 7.25 20.19
CA ALA A 506 -43.62 8.59 19.55
C ALA A 506 -44.84 9.52 19.84
N ARG A 507 -44.68 10.87 19.81
CA ARG A 507 -45.79 11.84 20.07
C ARG A 507 -45.60 13.30 19.56
N ARG A 508 -46.70 13.99 19.16
CA ARG A 508 -46.90 15.49 19.23
C ARG A 508 -48.39 15.95 19.20
N LYS A 509 -48.75 17.21 19.59
CA LYS A 509 -50.07 17.90 19.42
C LYS A 509 -49.98 19.45 19.20
N HIS A 510 -50.93 20.02 18.43
CA HIS A 510 -51.41 21.44 18.41
C HIS A 510 -52.96 21.40 18.38
N LYS A 511 -53.73 22.51 18.43
CA LYS A 511 -55.22 22.47 18.29
C LYS A 511 -55.62 21.57 17.10
N GLY A 512 -56.16 20.38 17.37
CA GLY A 512 -56.16 19.27 16.42
C GLY A 512 -55.26 18.09 16.86
N PRO A 513 -54.67 17.31 15.95
CA PRO A 513 -54.25 15.91 16.12
C PRO A 513 -53.43 15.46 17.32
N PHE A 514 -53.63 14.25 17.89
CA PHE A 514 -52.63 13.50 18.68
C PHE A 514 -52.37 12.12 18.07
N PHE A 515 -51.13 11.64 18.13
CA PHE A 515 -50.71 10.29 17.74
C PHE A 515 -49.87 9.72 18.86
N MET A 516 -50.18 8.49 19.28
CA MET A 516 -49.42 7.73 20.27
C MET A 516 -49.31 6.29 19.79
N LYS A 517 -48.10 5.88 19.38
CA LYS A 517 -47.82 4.47 19.06
C LYS A 517 -47.49 3.72 20.34
N HIS A 518 -48.24 2.66 20.62
CA HIS A 518 -48.00 1.75 21.74
C HIS A 518 -47.84 0.31 21.24
N SER A 519 -47.54 -0.62 22.17
CA SER A 519 -47.28 -2.04 21.87
C SER A 519 -48.42 -2.78 21.15
N HIS A 520 -49.64 -2.24 21.15
CA HIS A 520 -50.85 -2.88 20.60
C HIS A 520 -51.50 -2.07 19.47
N GLY A 521 -50.90 -0.96 19.04
CA GLY A 521 -51.48 -0.14 17.99
C GLY A 521 -51.08 1.31 18.05
N VAL A 522 -51.90 2.13 17.41
CA VAL A 522 -51.70 3.56 17.25
C VAL A 522 -52.98 4.26 17.69
N ILE A 523 -52.87 5.11 18.71
CA ILE A 523 -53.98 5.98 19.10
C ILE A 523 -53.86 7.27 18.30
N THR A 524 -54.90 7.63 17.55
CA THR A 524 -54.99 8.90 16.84
C THR A 524 -56.27 9.64 17.19
N HIS A 525 -56.22 10.96 17.35
CA HIS A 525 -57.43 11.77 17.60
C HIS A 525 -57.22 13.13 16.99
N ASP A 526 -58.23 13.65 16.30
CA ASP A 526 -58.14 14.95 15.62
C ASP A 526 -57.02 15.03 14.56
N PHE A 527 -56.40 13.91 14.15
CA PHE A 527 -55.44 13.86 13.03
C PHE A 527 -56.04 14.44 11.76
N SER A 528 -55.30 15.31 11.04
CA SER A 528 -55.69 15.64 9.68
C SER A 528 -55.74 14.32 8.93
N ASP A 529 -56.84 14.09 8.20
CA ASP A 529 -57.05 12.83 7.52
C ASP A 529 -55.87 12.50 6.58
N VAL A 530 -55.23 13.55 6.04
CA VAL A 530 -54.00 13.49 5.26
C VAL A 530 -52.87 12.78 6.01
N VAL A 531 -52.43 13.24 7.19
CA VAL A 531 -51.28 12.61 7.87
C VAL A 531 -51.64 11.23 8.44
N ARG A 532 -52.90 11.04 8.86
CA ARG A 532 -53.38 9.72 9.28
C ARG A 532 -53.29 8.73 8.11
N GLN A 533 -53.86 9.07 6.96
CA GLN A 533 -53.88 8.20 5.78
C GLN A 533 -52.48 8.04 5.16
N GLU A 534 -51.70 9.11 5.04
CA GLU A 534 -50.43 9.12 4.27
C GLU A 534 -49.19 8.69 5.07
N VAL A 535 -49.21 8.79 6.41
CA VAL A 535 -48.03 8.49 7.24
C VAL A 535 -48.28 7.39 8.25
N LEU A 536 -49.43 7.41 8.93
CA LEU A 536 -49.70 6.50 10.05
C LEU A 536 -50.36 5.19 9.62
N GLU A 537 -51.30 5.26 8.68
CA GLU A 537 -52.05 4.11 8.13
C GLU A 537 -51.44 3.62 6.81
N ALA A 538 -50.76 4.49 6.06
CA ALA A 538 -50.04 4.09 4.86
C ALA A 538 -48.89 3.15 5.19
N SER A 539 -48.71 2.16 4.31
CA SER A 539 -47.44 1.44 4.27
C SER A 539 -46.32 2.42 3.86
N PRO A 540 -45.20 2.46 4.60
CA PRO A 540 -44.07 3.32 4.23
C PRO A 540 -43.64 3.08 2.78
N PRO A 541 -43.19 4.12 2.05
CA PRO A 541 -42.65 3.94 0.71
C PRO A 541 -41.54 2.88 0.70
N ARG A 542 -41.45 2.14 -0.41
CA ARG A 542 -40.45 1.08 -0.56
C ARG A 542 -39.05 1.64 -0.31
N GLY A 543 -38.33 1.01 0.62
CA GLY A 543 -36.97 1.41 1.00
C GLY A 543 -36.87 2.27 2.26
N HIS A 544 -37.94 2.96 2.68
CA HIS A 544 -37.89 3.88 3.84
C HIS A 544 -37.70 3.16 5.18
N GLY A 545 -38.20 1.93 5.32
CA GLY A 545 -38.15 1.18 6.58
C GLY A 545 -39.22 1.63 7.57
N GLN A 546 -38.99 1.42 8.88
CA GLN A 546 -40.00 1.75 9.90
C GLN A 546 -40.03 3.25 10.18
N LEU A 547 -41.21 3.77 10.52
CA LEU A 547 -41.38 5.13 11.03
C LEU A 547 -40.71 5.24 12.42
N VAL A 548 -39.77 6.18 12.54
CA VAL A 548 -39.01 6.48 13.76
C VAL A 548 -39.68 7.60 14.54
N SER A 549 -39.95 8.73 13.89
CA SER A 549 -40.62 9.88 14.51
C SER A 549 -41.43 10.66 13.48
N VAL A 550 -42.47 11.35 13.91
CA VAL A 550 -43.24 12.26 13.06
C VAL A 550 -43.56 13.53 13.83
N SER A 551 -43.44 14.66 13.15
CA SER A 551 -43.78 15.98 13.69
C SER A 551 -44.71 16.69 12.73
N CYS A 552 -45.81 17.24 13.23
CA CYS A 552 -46.83 17.91 12.43
C CYS A 552 -47.24 19.22 13.09
N SER A 553 -47.42 20.27 12.29
CA SER A 553 -47.97 21.56 12.71
C SER A 553 -48.65 22.25 11.54
N GLU A 554 -49.87 22.73 11.75
CA GLU A 554 -50.63 23.52 10.75
C GLU A 554 -50.73 22.86 9.37
N GLY A 555 -50.92 21.53 9.33
CA GLY A 555 -51.01 20.76 8.09
C GLY A 555 -49.67 20.40 7.44
N ARG A 556 -48.55 20.91 7.96
CA ARG A 556 -47.20 20.53 7.54
C ARG A 556 -46.66 19.38 8.39
N TYR A 557 -45.94 18.43 7.79
CA TYR A 557 -45.28 17.38 8.56
C TYR A 557 -43.83 17.09 8.12
N VAL A 558 -43.06 16.56 9.06
CA VAL A 558 -41.78 15.87 8.83
C VAL A 558 -41.87 14.49 9.48
N ALA A 559 -41.77 13.45 8.68
CA ALA A 559 -41.74 12.05 9.09
C ALA A 559 -40.35 11.46 8.84
N ILE A 560 -39.72 10.97 9.90
CA ILE A 560 -38.40 10.33 9.89
C ILE A 560 -38.62 8.82 9.88
N TYR A 561 -38.05 8.15 8.89
CA TYR A 561 -38.02 6.69 8.78
C TYR A 561 -36.59 6.17 8.95
N ASP A 562 -36.43 4.87 9.16
CA ASP A 562 -35.12 4.22 9.32
C ASP A 562 -34.11 4.67 8.24
N ASN A 563 -34.51 4.67 6.96
CA ASN A 563 -33.60 4.89 5.82
C ASN A 563 -33.93 6.12 4.96
N TRP A 564 -35.01 6.85 5.25
CA TRP A 564 -35.34 8.10 4.55
C TRP A 564 -36.28 8.98 5.37
N PHE A 565 -36.71 10.11 4.83
CA PHE A 565 -37.70 11.00 5.45
C PHE A 565 -38.79 11.39 4.44
N ALA A 566 -39.92 11.89 4.93
CA ALA A 566 -40.99 12.45 4.11
C ALA A 566 -41.46 13.78 4.71
N THR A 567 -41.72 14.76 3.86
CA THR A 567 -42.27 16.06 4.24
C THR A 567 -43.42 16.46 3.32
N THR A 568 -44.30 17.33 3.80
CA THR A 568 -45.27 18.02 2.93
C THR A 568 -44.65 19.21 2.24
N ASP A 569 -45.30 19.67 1.18
CA ASP A 569 -45.05 21.00 0.61
C ASP A 569 -45.25 22.10 1.67
N GLY A 570 -44.34 23.08 1.71
CA GLY A 570 -44.39 24.20 2.67
C GLY A 570 -43.59 23.99 3.97
N VAL A 571 -42.94 22.84 4.16
CA VAL A 571 -41.81 22.75 5.11
C VAL A 571 -40.64 23.58 4.56
N GLN A 572 -39.93 24.31 5.41
CA GLN A 572 -38.78 25.12 4.99
C GLN A 572 -37.74 24.25 4.27
N THR A 573 -37.21 24.77 3.17
CA THR A 573 -36.20 24.08 2.32
C THR A 573 -34.96 23.67 3.11
N ASP A 574 -34.60 24.45 4.13
CA ASP A 574 -33.47 24.16 5.01
C ASP A 574 -33.63 22.83 5.74
N VAL A 575 -34.86 22.46 6.15
CA VAL A 575 -35.13 21.18 6.84
C VAL A 575 -34.96 20.00 5.88
N THR A 576 -35.49 20.11 4.65
CA THR A 576 -35.41 19.04 3.67
C THR A 576 -33.98 18.81 3.20
N ASP A 577 -33.22 19.88 2.96
CA ASP A 577 -31.84 19.80 2.47
C ASP A 577 -30.91 19.22 3.55
N VAL A 578 -31.07 19.65 4.80
CA VAL A 578 -30.30 19.15 5.94
C VAL A 578 -30.54 17.65 6.17
N LEU A 579 -31.81 17.21 6.15
CA LEU A 579 -32.14 15.79 6.30
C LEU A 579 -31.57 14.97 5.14
N ALA A 580 -31.76 15.41 3.89
CA ALA A 580 -31.22 14.72 2.72
C ALA A 580 -29.69 14.57 2.78
N ALA A 581 -28.98 15.65 3.12
CA ALA A 581 -27.53 15.63 3.30
C ALA A 581 -27.10 14.63 4.39
N PHE A 582 -27.82 14.59 5.51
CA PHE A 582 -27.52 13.67 6.62
C PHE A 582 -27.71 12.20 6.25
N TYR A 583 -28.84 11.83 5.62
CA TYR A 583 -29.09 10.45 5.19
C TYR A 583 -28.02 9.97 4.20
N ASN A 584 -27.66 10.81 3.23
CA ASN A 584 -26.62 10.51 2.25
C ASN A 584 -25.26 10.33 2.92
N ARG A 585 -24.85 11.28 3.77
CA ARG A 585 -23.57 11.22 4.50
C ARG A 585 -23.46 9.97 5.38
N HIS A 586 -24.51 9.61 6.11
CA HIS A 586 -24.50 8.41 6.96
C HIS A 586 -24.31 7.13 6.14
N LEU A 587 -24.96 7.05 4.98
CA LEU A 587 -24.81 5.92 4.06
C LEU A 587 -23.41 5.85 3.44
N GLU A 588 -22.85 7.00 3.06
CA GLU A 588 -21.46 7.11 2.56
C GLU A 588 -20.46 6.61 3.60
N VAL A 589 -20.53 7.12 4.84
CA VAL A 589 -19.66 6.68 5.96
C VAL A 589 -19.74 5.17 6.16
N ARG A 590 -20.95 4.59 6.14
CA ARG A 590 -21.14 3.15 6.28
C ARG A 590 -20.48 2.36 5.15
N ASN A 591 -20.74 2.78 3.91
CA ASN A 591 -20.26 2.08 2.72
C ASN A 591 -18.74 2.19 2.58
N ASP A 592 -18.17 3.36 2.85
CA ASP A 592 -16.74 3.60 2.82
C ASP A 592 -16.03 2.80 3.89
N ARG A 593 -16.58 2.73 5.10
CA ARG A 593 -16.03 1.89 6.15
C ARG A 593 -16.04 0.40 5.79
N ARG A 594 -17.13 -0.08 5.20
CA ARG A 594 -17.23 -1.48 4.71
C ARG A 594 -16.23 -1.77 3.60
N ARG A 595 -16.08 -0.87 2.63
CA ARG A 595 -15.07 -0.98 1.55
C ARG A 595 -13.65 -1.01 2.12
N LEU A 596 -13.35 -0.16 3.10
CA LEU A 596 -12.06 -0.14 3.78
C LEU A 596 -11.77 -1.47 4.50
N ILE A 597 -12.75 -2.02 5.23
CA ILE A 597 -12.63 -3.31 5.91
C ILE A 597 -12.39 -4.44 4.91
N GLN A 598 -13.13 -4.47 3.79
CA GLN A 598 -12.92 -5.47 2.74
C GLN A 598 -11.52 -5.40 2.13
N ARG A 599 -11.04 -4.19 1.82
CA ARG A 599 -9.66 -3.97 1.35
C ARG A 599 -8.62 -4.40 2.40
N TYR A 600 -8.86 -4.07 3.67
CA TYR A 600 -7.99 -4.50 4.77
C TYR A 600 -7.91 -6.02 4.81
N GLN A 601 -9.02 -6.74 4.72
CA GLN A 601 -9.06 -8.20 4.75
C GLN A 601 -8.46 -8.87 3.50
N ALA A 602 -8.52 -8.21 2.34
CA ALA A 602 -7.90 -8.71 1.12
C ALA A 602 -6.37 -8.56 1.13
N ILE A 603 -5.87 -7.58 1.88
CA ILE A 603 -4.43 -7.26 1.94
C ILE A 603 -3.79 -7.87 3.19
N ALA A 604 -4.45 -7.88 4.36
CA ALA A 604 -3.94 -8.48 5.59
C ALA A 604 -3.75 -9.99 5.41
#